data_AF-A0A7C1CA26-F1
#
_entry.id   AF-A0A7C1CA26-F1
#
_cell.length_a   1.000
_cell.length_b   1.000
_cell.length_c   1.000
_cell.angle_alpha   90.00
_cell.angle_beta   90.00
_cell.angle_gamma   90.00
#
_symmetry.space_group_name_H-M   'P 1'
#
loop_
_entity.id
_entity.type
_entity.pdbx_description
1 polymer ?
#
loop_
_entity_poly.entity_id
_entity_poly.type
_entity_poly.pdbx_seq_one_letter_code
_entity_poly.pdbx_strand_id
1 'polypeptide(L)'
;GGQERLNMTMLALNLSNYINGVAKKHREVSQNMFPGYEIHAVTNGVHSYTWTSDPFRRIYDRYLPGWANEPEIFVRVGKIPKEEIWAAHMEAKRTLIDTVREDTGMQMSDEVLTIGFARRATAYKRADLIFSDIDRLVEIGQGKIQIIYAGKAHPRDETGKGLIKRIFEISERLGDRIRVAYLRNYNMDLALKMVSGVDVWLNTPLRPYEASGTSGMKAAHNGVVNFSVLDGWWIEGHIEGYTGWAIGPPPDVPADPSRDAEDLYLKLQNTVIPTYYENRKGWIKMMENAIGKIAYYFNSHRMMRRYVTEAYIR
;
A
#
# COMPACT_ATOMS: atom_id res chain seq x y z
N GLY A 1 -30.33 -1.77 9.21
CA GLY A 1 -31.35 -2.46 10.03
C GLY A 1 -32.68 -2.38 9.31
N GLY A 2 -33.57 -3.35 9.54
CA GLY A 2 -34.98 -3.28 9.13
C GLY A 2 -35.87 -2.99 10.34
N GLN A 3 -37.19 -2.87 10.16
CA GLN A 3 -38.13 -2.58 11.26
C GLN A 3 -38.00 -3.56 12.45
N GLU A 4 -37.62 -4.82 12.19
CA GLU A 4 -37.48 -5.86 13.22
C GLU A 4 -36.03 -6.18 13.61
N ARG A 5 -35.04 -5.39 13.17
CA ARG A 5 -33.63 -5.65 13.47
C ARG A 5 -32.93 -4.40 14.02
N LEU A 6 -32.31 -4.55 15.18
CA LEU A 6 -31.49 -3.51 15.79
C LEU A 6 -30.36 -3.09 14.84
N ASN A 7 -30.33 -1.80 14.51
CA ASN A 7 -29.25 -1.24 13.71
C ASN A 7 -28.07 -0.90 14.64
N MET A 8 -27.09 -1.79 14.70
CA MET A 8 -25.92 -1.63 15.57
C MET A 8 -25.13 -0.34 15.29
N THR A 9 -25.10 0.13 14.03
CA THR A 9 -24.45 1.40 13.69
C THR A 9 -25.21 2.57 14.30
N MET A 10 -26.53 2.64 14.13
CA MET A 10 -27.32 3.73 14.72
C MET A 10 -27.31 3.69 16.25
N LEU A 11 -27.32 2.48 16.84
CA LEU A 11 -27.16 2.31 18.29
C LEU A 11 -25.82 2.91 18.75
N ALA A 12 -24.71 2.55 18.09
CA ALA A 12 -23.39 3.07 18.43
C ALA A 12 -23.32 4.59 18.25
N LEU A 13 -23.85 5.14 17.15
CA LEU A 13 -23.88 6.58 16.89
C LEU A 13 -24.68 7.35 17.96
N ASN A 14 -25.82 6.81 18.41
CA ASN A 14 -26.65 7.44 19.44
C ASN A 14 -26.08 7.32 20.86
N LEU A 15 -25.20 6.35 21.12
CA LEU A 15 -24.63 6.09 22.45
C LEU A 15 -23.15 6.50 22.58
N SER A 16 -22.59 7.17 21.57
CA SER A 16 -21.18 7.60 21.58
C SER A 16 -21.06 9.12 21.63
N ASN A 17 -20.22 9.61 22.55
CA ASN A 17 -19.89 11.04 22.63
C ASN A 17 -18.90 11.50 21.55
N TYR A 18 -18.16 10.56 20.94
CA TYR A 18 -17.20 10.85 19.88
C TYR A 18 -17.30 9.80 18.78
N ILE A 19 -17.52 10.25 17.55
CA ILE A 19 -17.68 9.42 16.36
C ILE A 19 -16.61 9.87 15.36
N ASN A 20 -15.85 8.93 14.79
CA ASN A 20 -14.83 9.27 13.82
C ASN A 20 -14.71 8.31 12.65
N GLY A 21 -14.31 8.87 11.51
CA GLY A 21 -13.75 8.12 10.40
C GLY A 21 -12.25 7.86 10.57
N VAL A 22 -11.73 6.90 9.80
CA VAL A 22 -10.32 6.43 9.85
C VAL A 22 -9.41 7.06 8.77
N ALA A 23 -9.95 8.01 8.02
CA ALA A 23 -9.28 8.90 7.07
C ALA A 23 -10.19 10.12 6.83
N LYS A 24 -9.64 11.19 6.27
CA LYS A 24 -10.44 12.40 5.95
C LYS A 24 -11.56 12.10 4.96
N LYS A 25 -11.26 11.36 3.88
CA LYS A 25 -12.28 11.00 2.89
C LYS A 25 -13.37 10.10 3.48
N HIS A 26 -13.00 9.17 4.35
CA HIS A 26 -13.95 8.31 5.02
C HIS A 26 -14.89 9.07 5.97
N ARG A 27 -14.41 10.14 6.62
CA ARG A 27 -15.28 11.05 7.38
C ARG A 27 -16.32 11.68 6.46
N GLU A 28 -15.92 12.23 5.31
CA GLU A 28 -16.87 12.84 4.36
C GLU A 28 -17.93 11.85 3.89
N VAL A 29 -17.50 10.64 3.49
CA VAL A 29 -18.42 9.57 3.06
C VAL A 29 -19.38 9.18 4.19
N SER A 30 -18.86 9.00 5.41
CA SER A 30 -19.67 8.64 6.58
C SER A 30 -20.68 9.73 6.94
N GLN A 31 -20.26 11.00 6.85
CA GLN A 31 -21.11 12.16 7.14
C GLN A 31 -22.31 12.25 6.18
N ASN A 32 -22.10 11.91 4.91
CA ASN A 32 -23.16 11.86 3.91
C ASN A 32 -24.08 10.65 4.11
N MET A 33 -23.57 9.51 4.58
CA MET A 33 -24.36 8.31 4.87
C MET A 33 -25.23 8.47 6.13
N PHE A 34 -24.74 9.22 7.12
CA PHE A 34 -25.38 9.41 8.42
C PHE A 34 -25.57 10.92 8.69
N PRO A 35 -26.47 11.60 7.96
CA PRO A 35 -26.74 13.01 8.18
C PRO A 35 -27.28 13.24 9.60
N GLY A 36 -26.85 14.33 10.23
CA GLY A 36 -27.28 14.72 11.58
C GLY A 36 -26.32 14.30 12.71
N TYR A 37 -25.32 13.46 12.45
CA TYR A 37 -24.26 13.15 13.42
C TYR A 37 -23.02 14.00 13.17
N GLU A 38 -22.34 14.47 14.21
CA GLU A 38 -21.02 15.10 14.05
C GLU A 38 -19.93 14.02 13.97
N ILE A 39 -19.39 13.81 12.76
CA ILE A 39 -18.34 12.81 12.53
C ILE A 39 -16.99 13.52 12.36
N HIS A 40 -16.01 13.14 13.19
CA HIS A 40 -14.63 13.61 13.11
C HIS A 40 -13.74 12.69 12.23
N ALA A 41 -12.47 13.02 12.05
CA ALA A 41 -11.53 12.17 11.32
C ALA A 41 -10.24 11.97 12.11
N VAL A 42 -9.96 10.72 12.50
CA VAL A 42 -8.64 10.32 13.02
C VAL A 42 -8.01 9.37 12.01
N THR A 43 -7.17 9.93 11.13
CA THR A 43 -6.47 9.14 10.12
C THR A 43 -5.60 8.07 10.76
N ASN A 44 -5.74 6.83 10.29
CA ASN A 44 -4.94 5.70 10.76
C ASN A 44 -3.43 5.94 10.63
N GLY A 45 -2.67 5.25 11.48
CA GLY A 45 -1.22 5.15 11.38
C GLY A 45 -0.74 3.76 11.76
N VAL A 46 0.53 3.47 11.47
CA VAL A 46 1.14 2.17 11.76
C VAL A 46 2.26 2.29 12.78
N HIS A 47 2.50 1.24 13.56
CA HIS A 47 3.59 1.23 14.53
C HIS A 47 4.93 1.16 13.80
N SER A 48 5.71 2.25 13.87
CA SER A 48 6.91 2.42 13.07
C SER A 48 7.93 1.31 13.31
N TYR A 49 8.23 0.99 14.57
CA TYR A 49 9.22 -0.04 14.87
C TYR A 49 8.84 -1.41 14.30
N THR A 50 7.58 -1.83 14.45
CA THR A 50 7.11 -3.14 13.96
C THR A 50 7.18 -3.27 12.44
N TRP A 51 6.91 -2.19 11.71
CA TRP A 51 6.77 -2.21 10.25
C TRP A 51 8.00 -1.73 9.49
N THR A 52 9.10 -1.43 10.19
CA THR A 52 10.42 -1.20 9.59
C THR A 52 11.25 -2.48 9.64
N SER A 53 11.80 -2.88 8.50
CA SER A 53 12.69 -4.04 8.34
C SER A 53 14.07 -3.79 8.96
N ASP A 54 14.76 -4.86 9.35
CA ASP A 54 16.07 -4.76 10.02
C ASP A 54 17.11 -3.93 9.25
N PRO A 55 17.25 -4.02 7.91
CA PRO A 55 18.17 -3.16 7.17
C PRO A 55 17.88 -1.68 7.34
N PHE A 56 16.60 -1.30 7.33
CA PHE A 56 16.18 0.08 7.57
C PHE A 56 16.32 0.49 9.03
N ARG A 57 16.06 -0.41 9.99
CA ARG A 57 16.29 -0.13 11.42
C ARG A 57 17.75 0.26 11.67
N ARG A 58 18.71 -0.48 11.11
CA ARG A 58 20.16 -0.18 11.29
C ARG A 58 20.56 1.21 10.82
N ILE A 59 20.05 1.66 9.67
CA ILE A 59 20.35 3.02 9.17
C ILE A 59 19.57 4.08 9.95
N TYR A 60 18.35 3.79 10.40
CA TYR A 60 17.60 4.72 11.24
C TYR A 60 18.22 4.89 12.63
N ASP A 61 18.71 3.82 13.25
CA ASP A 61 19.42 3.89 14.54
C ASP A 61 20.68 4.76 14.44
N ARG A 62 21.39 4.67 13.31
CA ARG A 62 22.61 5.46 13.07
C ARG A 62 22.34 6.94 12.80
N TYR A 63 21.35 7.25 11.95
CA TYR A 63 21.15 8.61 11.42
C TYR A 63 19.97 9.36 12.02
N LEU A 64 19.00 8.65 12.59
CA LEU A 64 17.75 9.15 13.17
C LEU A 64 17.52 8.55 14.57
N PRO A 65 18.47 8.69 15.51
CA PRO A 65 18.34 8.10 16.84
C PRO A 65 17.04 8.56 17.53
N GLY A 66 16.29 7.61 18.08
CA GLY A 66 14.99 7.85 18.71
C GLY A 66 13.77 7.65 17.81
N TRP A 67 13.96 7.35 16.51
CA TRP A 67 12.87 7.18 15.52
C TRP A 67 11.75 6.23 15.94
N ALA A 68 12.06 5.19 16.73
CA ALA A 68 11.07 4.23 17.19
C ALA A 68 10.04 4.84 18.15
N ASN A 69 10.46 5.80 18.98
CA ASN A 69 9.63 6.49 19.99
C ASN A 69 9.10 7.84 19.49
N GLU A 70 9.84 8.48 18.58
CA GLU A 70 9.49 9.77 17.97
C GLU A 70 9.52 9.66 16.44
N PRO A 71 8.53 8.98 15.81
CA PRO A 71 8.51 8.79 14.37
C PRO A 71 8.44 10.10 13.57
N GLU A 72 8.08 11.21 14.20
CA GLU A 72 8.17 12.54 13.60
C GLU A 72 9.59 12.89 13.11
N ILE A 73 10.63 12.22 13.62
CA ILE A 73 12.01 12.43 13.16
C ILE A 73 12.24 11.99 11.71
N PHE A 74 11.38 11.13 11.13
CA PHE A 74 11.51 10.68 9.74
C PHE A 74 11.52 11.83 8.73
N VAL A 75 10.97 13.01 9.07
CA VAL A 75 11.09 14.22 8.24
C VAL A 75 12.55 14.59 7.92
N ARG A 76 13.49 14.13 8.75
CA ARG A 76 14.94 14.34 8.62
C ARG A 76 15.66 13.23 7.85
N VAL A 77 14.95 12.34 7.14
CA VAL A 77 15.54 11.22 6.37
C VAL A 77 16.64 11.65 5.39
N GLY A 78 16.64 12.91 4.93
CA GLY A 78 17.73 13.44 4.11
C GLY A 78 19.11 13.49 4.79
N LYS A 79 19.21 13.16 6.09
CA LYS A 79 20.48 12.92 6.78
C LYS A 79 21.13 11.57 6.42
N ILE A 80 20.34 10.62 5.91
CA ILE A 80 20.83 9.30 5.53
C ILE A 80 21.45 9.40 4.12
N PRO A 81 22.67 8.88 3.89
CA PRO A 81 23.22 8.78 2.55
C PRO A 81 22.31 7.97 1.62
N LYS A 82 22.15 8.43 0.38
CA LYS A 82 21.24 7.84 -0.61
C LYS A 82 21.57 6.37 -0.90
N GLU A 83 22.86 6.07 -0.95
CA GLU A 83 23.42 4.77 -1.21
C GLU A 83 23.11 3.78 -0.09
N GLU A 84 23.00 4.26 1.17
CA GLU A 84 22.61 3.43 2.31
C GLU A 84 21.11 3.11 2.30
N ILE A 85 20.25 4.04 1.86
CA ILE A 85 18.83 3.77 1.63
C ILE A 85 18.66 2.69 0.56
N TRP A 86 19.39 2.82 -0.55
CA TRP A 86 19.34 1.83 -1.63
C TRP A 86 19.88 0.47 -1.19
N ALA A 87 21.00 0.44 -0.47
CA ALA A 87 21.57 -0.82 0.03
C ALA A 87 20.64 -1.54 1.02
N ALA A 88 20.02 -0.80 1.95
CA ALA A 88 19.05 -1.36 2.89
C ALA A 88 17.83 -1.96 2.17
N HIS A 89 17.34 -1.27 1.15
CA HIS A 89 16.24 -1.78 0.30
C HIS A 89 16.63 -3.04 -0.46
N MET A 90 17.82 -3.07 -1.08
CA MET A 90 18.30 -4.25 -1.80
C MET A 90 18.46 -5.48 -0.90
N GLU A 91 18.87 -5.29 0.35
CA GLU A 91 18.92 -6.38 1.35
C GLU A 91 17.52 -6.91 1.70
N ALA A 92 16.55 -6.01 1.91
CA ALA A 92 15.16 -6.39 2.15
C ALA A 92 14.55 -7.10 0.93
N LYS A 93 14.85 -6.64 -0.29
CA LYS A 93 14.40 -7.23 -1.55
C LYS A 93 14.94 -8.64 -1.76
N ARG A 94 16.23 -8.87 -1.51
CA ARG A 94 16.84 -10.20 -1.56
C ARG A 94 16.17 -11.16 -0.59
N THR A 95 15.93 -10.71 0.65
CA THR A 95 15.21 -11.50 1.66
C THR A 95 13.82 -11.93 1.18
N LEU A 96 13.09 -11.03 0.52
CA LEU A 96 11.78 -11.37 -0.06
C LEU A 96 11.90 -12.36 -1.22
N ILE A 97 12.87 -12.17 -2.12
CA ILE A 97 13.09 -13.07 -3.26
C ILE A 97 13.51 -14.46 -2.80
N ASP A 98 14.37 -14.56 -1.78
CA ASP A 98 14.73 -15.83 -1.15
C ASP A 98 13.50 -16.53 -0.57
N THR A 99 12.62 -15.76 0.10
CA THR A 99 11.34 -16.28 0.60
C THR A 99 10.45 -16.80 -0.53
N VAL A 100 10.42 -16.12 -1.69
CA VAL A 100 9.67 -16.60 -2.86
C VAL A 100 10.24 -17.90 -3.39
N ARG A 101 11.57 -17.99 -3.52
CA ARG A 101 12.25 -19.20 -3.97
C ARG A 101 11.96 -20.37 -3.02
N GLU A 102 11.95 -20.14 -1.72
CA GLU A 102 11.64 -21.15 -0.71
C GLU A 102 10.17 -21.62 -0.74
N ASP A 103 9.20 -20.72 -0.86
CA ASP A 103 7.77 -21.10 -0.84
C ASP A 103 7.29 -21.68 -2.18
N THR A 104 7.85 -21.24 -3.30
CA THR A 104 7.32 -21.52 -4.65
C THR A 104 8.29 -22.24 -5.59
N GLY A 105 9.59 -22.25 -5.30
CA GLY A 105 10.63 -22.70 -6.23
C GLY A 105 10.90 -21.75 -7.40
N MET A 106 10.14 -20.65 -7.53
CA MET A 106 10.29 -19.69 -8.62
C MET A 106 11.57 -18.86 -8.45
N GLN A 107 12.38 -18.81 -9.51
CA GLN A 107 13.55 -17.94 -9.57
C GLN A 107 13.12 -16.55 -10.04
N MET A 108 13.36 -15.56 -9.18
CA MET A 108 13.14 -14.14 -9.43
C MET A 108 14.47 -13.38 -9.27
N SER A 109 14.59 -12.19 -9.85
CA SER A 109 15.84 -11.40 -9.81
C SER A 109 15.66 -10.15 -8.96
N ASP A 110 16.68 -9.79 -8.17
CA ASP A 110 16.70 -8.55 -7.40
C ASP A 110 16.97 -7.32 -8.28
N GLU A 111 17.44 -7.52 -9.51
CA GLU A 111 17.63 -6.46 -10.51
C GLU A 111 16.32 -6.06 -11.21
N VAL A 112 15.29 -6.93 -11.19
CA VAL A 112 14.01 -6.69 -11.86
C VAL A 112 13.05 -5.90 -10.97
N LEU A 113 12.33 -4.92 -11.53
CA LEU A 113 11.34 -4.13 -10.80
C LEU A 113 10.25 -5.06 -10.23
N THR A 114 10.13 -5.07 -8.91
CA THR A 114 9.21 -5.95 -8.18
C THR A 114 7.99 -5.18 -7.71
N ILE A 115 6.82 -5.57 -8.21
CA ILE A 115 5.53 -4.99 -7.83
C ILE A 115 4.87 -5.92 -6.79
N GLY A 116 4.53 -5.37 -5.64
CA GLY A 116 3.86 -6.10 -4.57
C GLY A 116 2.38 -5.80 -4.45
N PHE A 117 1.59 -6.84 -4.20
CA PHE A 117 0.18 -6.71 -3.81
C PHE A 117 -0.15 -7.72 -2.71
N ALA A 118 -0.47 -7.27 -1.50
CA ALA A 118 -0.99 -8.18 -0.47
C ALA A 118 -2.17 -7.65 0.33
N ARG A 119 -3.33 -8.31 0.16
CA ARG A 119 -4.60 -7.95 0.80
C ARG A 119 -5.52 -9.17 0.94
N ARG A 120 -6.59 -9.04 1.71
CA ARG A 120 -7.71 -9.99 1.65
C ARG A 120 -8.27 -9.99 0.22
N ALA A 121 -8.48 -11.17 -0.35
CA ALA A 121 -9.04 -11.30 -1.69
C ALA A 121 -10.54 -11.00 -1.63
N THR A 122 -10.91 -9.78 -1.98
CA THR A 122 -12.30 -9.30 -2.06
C THR A 122 -12.48 -8.47 -3.33
N ALA A 123 -13.64 -8.55 -3.99
CA ALA A 123 -13.86 -7.98 -5.33
C ALA A 123 -13.49 -6.48 -5.45
N TYR A 124 -13.83 -5.66 -4.45
CA TYR A 124 -13.57 -4.22 -4.53
C TYR A 124 -12.09 -3.83 -4.50
N LYS A 125 -11.18 -4.75 -4.14
CA LYS A 125 -9.72 -4.48 -4.13
C LYS A 125 -9.06 -4.60 -5.50
N ARG A 126 -9.75 -5.19 -6.49
CA ARG A 126 -9.32 -5.37 -7.90
C ARG A 126 -7.86 -5.82 -8.06
N ALA A 127 -7.50 -6.91 -7.40
CA ALA A 127 -6.13 -7.46 -7.44
C ALA A 127 -5.71 -7.87 -8.86
N ASP A 128 -6.67 -8.09 -9.74
CA ASP A 128 -6.55 -8.47 -11.14
C ASP A 128 -6.53 -7.29 -12.11
N LEU A 129 -6.62 -6.03 -11.65
CA LEU A 129 -6.64 -4.85 -12.53
C LEU A 129 -5.41 -4.77 -13.42
N ILE A 130 -4.21 -5.09 -12.90
CA ILE A 130 -2.96 -5.11 -13.68
C ILE A 130 -2.98 -6.15 -14.82
N PHE A 131 -3.89 -7.12 -14.74
CA PHE A 131 -4.08 -8.18 -15.73
C PHE A 131 -5.31 -7.98 -16.62
N SER A 132 -5.88 -6.76 -16.67
CA SER A 132 -7.02 -6.47 -17.55
C SER A 132 -6.67 -6.65 -19.04
N ASP A 133 -5.42 -6.35 -19.42
CA ASP A 133 -4.86 -6.58 -20.74
C ASP A 133 -3.48 -7.23 -20.61
N ILE A 134 -3.45 -8.56 -20.79
CA ILE A 134 -2.24 -9.37 -20.63
C ILE A 134 -1.23 -9.09 -21.74
N ASP A 135 -1.70 -8.86 -22.97
CA ASP A 135 -0.81 -8.67 -24.11
C ASP A 135 -0.12 -7.31 -24.01
N ARG A 136 -0.86 -6.27 -23.57
CA ARG A 136 -0.31 -4.96 -23.23
C ARG A 136 0.67 -5.03 -22.06
N LEU A 137 0.36 -5.78 -21.00
CA LEU A 137 1.27 -5.96 -19.86
C LEU A 137 2.59 -6.60 -20.30
N VAL A 138 2.54 -7.62 -21.17
CA VAL A 138 3.73 -8.27 -21.74
C VAL A 138 4.54 -7.30 -22.57
N GLU A 139 3.90 -6.52 -23.46
CA GLU A 139 4.57 -5.54 -24.32
C GLU A 139 5.43 -4.55 -23.51
N ILE A 140 4.87 -4.01 -22.42
CA ILE A 140 5.56 -2.98 -21.62
C ILE A 140 6.49 -3.57 -20.54
N GLY A 141 6.18 -4.77 -20.05
CA GLY A 141 6.74 -5.33 -18.82
C GLY A 141 7.66 -6.53 -19.00
N GLN A 142 7.69 -7.19 -20.16
CA GLN A 142 8.48 -8.41 -20.36
C GLN A 142 9.96 -8.18 -20.02
N GLY A 143 10.50 -9.00 -19.11
CA GLY A 143 11.88 -8.90 -18.61
C GLY A 143 12.18 -7.66 -17.75
N LYS A 144 11.21 -6.76 -17.56
CA LYS A 144 11.35 -5.50 -16.82
C LYS A 144 10.55 -5.48 -15.52
N ILE A 145 9.52 -6.31 -15.40
CA ILE A 145 8.74 -6.39 -14.17
C ILE A 145 8.56 -7.83 -13.71
N GLN A 146 8.40 -7.97 -12.40
CA GLN A 146 7.98 -9.18 -11.74
C GLN A 146 6.98 -8.83 -10.64
N ILE A 147 6.03 -9.73 -10.35
CA ILE A 147 4.91 -9.42 -9.46
C ILE A 147 4.84 -10.44 -8.34
N ILE A 148 4.67 -9.97 -7.11
CA ILE A 148 4.51 -10.82 -5.93
C ILE A 148 3.17 -10.52 -5.27
N TYR A 149 2.29 -11.50 -5.30
CA TYR A 149 1.02 -11.50 -4.58
C TYR A 149 1.15 -12.21 -3.25
N ALA A 150 0.34 -11.79 -2.28
CA ALA A 150 -0.03 -12.62 -1.15
C ALA A 150 -1.43 -12.26 -0.65
N GLY A 151 -2.05 -13.18 0.08
CA GLY A 151 -3.37 -12.92 0.63
C GLY A 151 -4.09 -14.17 1.04
N LYS A 152 -5.23 -13.97 1.67
CA LYS A 152 -6.17 -15.04 2.01
C LYS A 152 -7.55 -14.61 1.55
N ALA A 153 -8.27 -15.52 0.90
CA ALA A 153 -9.71 -15.43 0.76
C ALA A 153 -10.35 -16.00 2.04
N HIS A 154 -11.50 -15.45 2.44
CA HIS A 154 -12.26 -16.06 3.53
C HIS A 154 -12.78 -17.43 3.07
N PRO A 155 -12.87 -18.47 3.94
CA PRO A 155 -13.32 -19.81 3.53
C PRO A 155 -14.70 -19.85 2.86
N ARG A 156 -15.55 -18.85 3.14
CA ARG A 156 -16.90 -18.69 2.55
C ARG A 156 -16.98 -17.67 1.40
N ASP A 157 -15.86 -17.08 1.00
CA ASP A 157 -15.81 -16.06 -0.05
C ASP A 157 -15.36 -16.69 -1.37
N GLU A 158 -16.34 -17.20 -2.12
CA GLU A 158 -16.10 -17.86 -3.41
C GLU A 158 -15.54 -16.89 -4.45
N THR A 159 -15.95 -15.62 -4.42
CA THR A 159 -15.41 -14.58 -5.31
C THR A 159 -13.92 -14.35 -5.05
N GLY A 160 -13.52 -14.26 -3.77
CA GLY A 160 -12.12 -14.14 -3.37
C GLY A 160 -11.28 -15.34 -3.80
N LYS A 161 -11.80 -16.56 -3.67
CA LYS A 161 -11.12 -17.78 -4.15
C LYS A 161 -10.98 -17.81 -5.67
N GLY A 162 -12.03 -17.43 -6.39
CA GLY A 162 -12.03 -17.32 -7.85
C GLY A 162 -10.97 -16.32 -8.35
N LEU A 163 -10.83 -15.19 -7.67
CA LEU A 163 -9.79 -14.19 -7.98
C LEU A 163 -8.38 -14.76 -7.81
N ILE A 164 -8.13 -15.49 -6.72
CA ILE A 164 -6.83 -16.15 -6.50
C ILE A 164 -6.56 -17.17 -7.60
N LYS A 165 -7.54 -18.02 -7.93
CA LYS A 165 -7.42 -19.00 -9.02
C LYS A 165 -7.08 -18.32 -10.35
N ARG A 166 -7.77 -17.23 -10.69
CA ARG A 166 -7.50 -16.44 -11.90
C ARG A 166 -6.05 -15.92 -11.94
N ILE A 167 -5.52 -15.46 -10.81
CA ILE A 167 -4.11 -14.99 -10.73
C ILE A 167 -3.13 -16.13 -11.03
N PHE A 168 -3.38 -17.35 -10.53
CA PHE A 168 -2.57 -18.52 -10.86
C PHE A 168 -2.64 -18.87 -12.36
N GLU A 169 -3.84 -18.89 -12.94
CA GLU A 169 -4.01 -19.16 -14.39
C GLU A 169 -3.27 -18.11 -15.25
N ILE A 170 -3.32 -16.83 -14.85
CA ILE A 170 -2.59 -15.76 -15.54
C ILE A 170 -1.07 -15.91 -15.37
N SER A 171 -0.61 -16.27 -14.18
CA SER A 171 0.81 -16.55 -13.92
C SER A 171 1.34 -17.63 -14.85
N GLU A 172 0.60 -18.72 -15.04
CA GLU A 172 0.96 -19.80 -15.97
C GLU A 172 1.01 -19.30 -17.42
N ARG A 173 0.03 -18.48 -17.85
CA ARG A 173 0.01 -17.89 -19.21
C ARG A 173 1.18 -16.92 -19.45
N LEU A 174 1.60 -16.15 -18.44
CA LEU A 174 2.73 -15.21 -18.56
C LEU A 174 4.06 -15.97 -18.63
N GLY A 175 4.22 -17.03 -17.82
CA GLY A 175 5.40 -17.87 -17.79
C GLY A 175 6.67 -17.06 -17.50
N ASP A 176 7.68 -17.22 -18.35
CA ASP A 176 8.98 -16.56 -18.19
C ASP A 176 8.99 -15.10 -18.67
N ARG A 177 7.95 -14.66 -19.40
CA ARG A 177 7.87 -13.28 -19.91
C ARG A 177 7.73 -12.30 -18.75
N ILE A 178 6.87 -12.62 -17.78
CA ILE A 178 6.66 -11.87 -16.54
C ILE A 178 6.44 -12.88 -15.42
N ARG A 179 7.38 -12.94 -14.47
CA ARG A 179 7.29 -13.81 -13.30
C ARG A 179 6.22 -13.28 -12.35
N VAL A 180 5.26 -14.12 -11.98
CA VAL A 180 4.21 -13.80 -11.00
C VAL A 180 4.23 -14.86 -9.89
N ALA A 181 4.61 -14.48 -8.68
CA ALA A 181 4.59 -15.37 -7.52
C ALA A 181 3.35 -15.10 -6.66
N TYR A 182 2.78 -16.13 -6.06
CA TYR A 182 1.72 -16.01 -5.06
C TYR A 182 2.15 -16.69 -3.76
N LEU A 183 2.49 -15.90 -2.75
CA LEU A 183 2.98 -16.39 -1.46
C LEU A 183 1.83 -16.80 -0.54
N ARG A 184 1.94 -18.00 0.01
CA ARG A 184 0.91 -18.59 0.87
C ARG A 184 1.05 -18.08 2.29
N ASN A 185 0.02 -18.35 3.11
CA ASN A 185 0.08 -18.15 4.57
C ASN A 185 0.36 -16.71 5.04
N TYR A 186 -0.13 -15.70 4.32
CA TYR A 186 -0.01 -14.29 4.71
C TYR A 186 -0.29 -14.04 6.20
N ASN A 187 0.74 -13.58 6.89
CA ASN A 187 0.81 -13.28 8.32
C ASN A 187 1.65 -12.00 8.50
N MET A 188 1.97 -11.62 9.75
CA MET A 188 2.74 -10.38 10.00
C MET A 188 4.19 -10.47 9.51
N ASP A 189 4.83 -11.63 9.60
CA ASP A 189 6.21 -11.84 9.13
C ASP A 189 6.30 -11.66 7.60
N LEU A 190 5.45 -12.38 6.86
CA LEU A 190 5.39 -12.26 5.41
C LEU A 190 4.97 -10.84 4.98
N ALA A 191 4.04 -10.22 5.71
CA ALA A 191 3.65 -8.85 5.46
C ALA A 191 4.84 -7.89 5.59
N LEU A 192 5.68 -8.04 6.61
CA LEU A 192 6.87 -7.20 6.78
C LEU A 192 7.85 -7.39 5.61
N LYS A 193 8.18 -8.65 5.26
CA LYS A 193 9.06 -8.97 4.12
C LYS A 193 8.55 -8.38 2.81
N MET A 194 7.24 -8.47 2.55
CA MET A 194 6.65 -7.91 1.33
C MET A 194 6.67 -6.38 1.32
N VAL A 195 6.19 -5.72 2.37
CA VAL A 195 6.13 -4.24 2.39
C VAL A 195 7.52 -3.60 2.44
N SER A 196 8.57 -4.34 2.81
CA SER A 196 9.94 -3.85 2.76
C SER A 196 10.72 -4.26 1.50
N GLY A 197 10.37 -5.40 0.88
CA GLY A 197 11.18 -6.01 -0.17
C GLY A 197 10.72 -5.76 -1.60
N VAL A 198 9.50 -5.26 -1.83
CA VAL A 198 9.06 -4.87 -3.18
C VAL A 198 9.47 -3.44 -3.49
N ASP A 199 9.65 -3.10 -4.76
CA ASP A 199 10.00 -1.74 -5.17
C ASP A 199 8.77 -0.81 -5.21
N VAL A 200 7.63 -1.37 -5.67
CA VAL A 200 6.35 -0.67 -5.78
C VAL A 200 5.26 -1.42 -5.04
N TRP A 201 4.56 -0.73 -4.16
CA TRP A 201 3.39 -1.25 -3.45
C TRP A 201 2.10 -0.85 -4.19
N LEU A 202 1.46 -1.81 -4.86
CA LEU A 202 0.28 -1.60 -5.69
C LEU A 202 -1.01 -1.72 -4.87
N ASN A 203 -1.93 -0.74 -5.00
CA ASN A 203 -3.29 -0.87 -4.48
C ASN A 203 -4.32 -0.31 -5.48
N THR A 204 -5.31 -1.11 -5.84
CA THR A 204 -6.27 -0.78 -6.90
C THR A 204 -7.73 -0.81 -6.40
N PRO A 205 -8.07 -0.26 -5.20
CA PRO A 205 -9.44 -0.33 -4.70
C PRO A 205 -10.41 0.43 -5.61
N LEU A 206 -11.66 -0.04 -5.70
CA LEU A 206 -12.77 0.74 -6.25
C LEU A 206 -13.10 1.89 -5.29
N ARG A 207 -13.20 3.11 -5.81
CA ARG A 207 -13.67 4.28 -5.05
C ARG A 207 -15.19 4.20 -4.83
N PRO A 208 -15.72 4.66 -3.68
CA PRO A 208 -15.05 5.12 -2.47
C PRO A 208 -14.98 4.02 -1.39
N TYR A 209 -14.70 2.76 -1.77
CA TYR A 209 -14.83 1.61 -0.86
C TYR A 209 -13.61 1.39 0.03
N GLU A 210 -12.52 2.15 -0.16
CA GLU A 210 -11.39 2.14 0.77
C GLU A 210 -11.57 3.21 1.85
N ALA A 211 -11.91 2.79 3.07
CA ALA A 211 -12.00 3.71 4.20
C ALA A 211 -10.65 4.38 4.54
N SER A 212 -9.56 3.63 4.47
CA SER A 212 -8.21 4.11 4.76
C SER A 212 -7.21 3.23 4.03
N GLY A 213 -6.68 2.19 4.69
CA GLY A 213 -5.75 1.22 4.10
C GLY A 213 -4.33 1.42 4.64
N THR A 214 -3.89 0.56 5.56
CA THR A 214 -2.62 0.79 6.27
C THR A 214 -1.40 0.16 5.58
N SER A 215 -1.57 -0.73 4.60
CA SER A 215 -0.44 -1.46 3.99
C SER A 215 0.56 -0.54 3.29
N GLY A 216 0.09 0.48 2.58
CA GLY A 216 0.96 1.46 1.94
C GLY A 216 1.71 2.36 2.93
N MET A 217 1.14 2.59 4.12
CA MET A 217 1.84 3.28 5.22
C MET A 217 3.00 2.45 5.75
N LYS A 218 2.84 1.12 5.84
CA LYS A 218 3.91 0.17 6.23
C LYS A 218 5.03 0.15 5.20
N ALA A 219 4.66 0.10 3.92
CA ALA A 219 5.61 0.13 2.80
C ALA A 219 6.51 1.38 2.86
N ALA A 220 5.92 2.55 3.12
CA ALA A 220 6.66 3.79 3.20
C ALA A 220 7.72 3.85 4.32
N HIS A 221 7.55 3.08 5.41
CA HIS A 221 8.58 2.96 6.47
C HIS A 221 9.85 2.24 6.02
N ASN A 222 9.85 1.68 4.81
CA ASN A 222 10.98 0.98 4.19
C ASN A 222 11.34 1.62 2.84
N GLY A 223 10.94 2.87 2.60
CA GLY A 223 11.22 3.56 1.34
C GLY A 223 10.48 3.01 0.12
N VAL A 224 9.55 2.07 0.28
CA VAL A 224 8.79 1.50 -0.84
C VAL A 224 7.75 2.50 -1.35
N VAL A 225 7.75 2.68 -2.67
CA VAL A 225 6.92 3.69 -3.35
C VAL A 225 5.51 3.14 -3.56
N ASN A 226 4.49 3.98 -3.34
CA ASN A 226 3.09 3.56 -3.54
C ASN A 226 2.63 3.84 -4.97
N PHE A 227 1.88 2.90 -5.55
CA PHE A 227 1.15 3.11 -6.81
C PHE A 227 -0.30 2.72 -6.57
N SER A 228 -1.20 3.70 -6.49
CA SER A 228 -2.53 3.44 -5.97
C SER A 228 -3.61 4.37 -6.53
N VAL A 229 -4.83 3.85 -6.61
CA VAL A 229 -6.04 4.67 -6.81
C VAL A 229 -6.19 5.64 -5.64
N LEU A 230 -6.60 6.88 -5.94
CA LEU A 230 -6.80 7.94 -4.94
C LEU A 230 -8.09 7.71 -4.15
N ASP A 231 -8.00 6.85 -3.14
CA ASP A 231 -9.05 6.58 -2.16
C ASP A 231 -8.48 6.45 -0.75
N GLY A 232 -9.34 6.56 0.26
CA GLY A 232 -8.97 6.38 1.67
C GLY A 232 -7.80 7.26 2.11
N TRP A 233 -6.74 6.61 2.62
CA TRP A 233 -5.54 7.28 3.13
C TRP A 233 -4.68 7.90 2.03
N TRP A 234 -4.73 7.36 0.81
CA TRP A 234 -3.79 7.71 -0.24
C TRP A 234 -3.99 9.14 -0.70
N ILE A 235 -5.22 9.66 -0.64
CA ILE A 235 -5.56 11.07 -0.87
C ILE A 235 -4.77 11.99 0.07
N GLU A 236 -4.48 11.56 1.31
CA GLU A 236 -3.73 12.36 2.29
C GLU A 236 -2.21 12.24 2.11
N GLY A 237 -1.71 11.16 1.51
CA GLY A 237 -0.28 10.84 1.41
C GLY A 237 0.33 10.96 0.01
N HIS A 238 -0.52 11.07 -1.02
CA HIS A 238 -0.10 11.17 -2.42
C HIS A 238 0.45 12.55 -2.74
N ILE A 239 1.64 12.55 -3.35
CA ILE A 239 2.20 13.68 -4.08
C ILE A 239 2.80 13.09 -5.35
N GLU A 240 2.16 13.38 -6.49
CA GLU A 240 2.46 12.76 -7.78
C GLU A 240 3.96 12.85 -8.14
N GLY A 241 4.60 11.70 -8.38
CA GLY A 241 6.02 11.62 -8.71
C GLY A 241 6.98 11.86 -7.55
N TYR A 242 6.49 12.19 -6.35
CA TYR A 242 7.32 12.39 -5.15
C TYR A 242 7.17 11.23 -4.17
N THR A 243 5.95 10.93 -3.72
CA THR A 243 5.68 9.83 -2.77
C THR A 243 5.19 8.56 -3.45
N GLY A 244 4.86 8.67 -4.74
CA GLY A 244 4.28 7.60 -5.54
C GLY A 244 3.46 8.15 -6.70
N TRP A 245 2.60 7.30 -7.24
CA TRP A 245 1.75 7.63 -8.38
C TRP A 245 0.29 7.32 -8.09
N ALA A 246 -0.60 8.15 -8.63
CA ALA A 246 -2.04 7.90 -8.62
C ALA A 246 -2.45 6.98 -9.77
N ILE A 247 -3.53 6.22 -9.60
CA ILE A 247 -4.23 5.52 -10.68
C ILE A 247 -5.61 6.12 -10.83
N GLY A 248 -5.99 6.42 -12.07
CA GLY A 248 -7.28 6.96 -12.42
C GLY A 248 -7.37 8.48 -12.21
N PRO A 249 -8.59 9.03 -12.29
CA PRO A 249 -8.79 10.47 -12.25
C PRO A 249 -8.58 11.04 -10.83
N PRO A 250 -8.38 12.37 -10.72
CA PRO A 250 -8.30 13.08 -9.44
C PRO A 250 -9.48 12.82 -8.48
N PRO A 251 -9.33 13.05 -7.16
CA PRO A 251 -10.34 12.69 -6.15
C PRO A 251 -11.68 13.43 -6.27
N ASP A 252 -11.69 14.59 -6.90
CA ASP A 252 -12.84 15.46 -7.18
C ASP A 252 -13.61 15.05 -8.45
N VAL A 253 -12.99 14.27 -9.32
CA VAL A 253 -13.63 13.69 -10.51
C VAL A 253 -14.29 12.35 -10.12
N PRO A 254 -15.53 12.08 -10.59
CA PRO A 254 -16.19 10.79 -10.39
C PRO A 254 -15.29 9.62 -10.79
N ALA A 255 -15.37 8.54 -10.02
CA ALA A 255 -14.61 7.34 -10.31
C ALA A 255 -15.07 6.73 -11.64
N ASP A 256 -14.11 6.37 -12.49
CA ASP A 256 -14.37 5.62 -13.71
C ASP A 256 -13.44 4.40 -13.74
N PRO A 257 -13.90 3.26 -13.19
CA PRO A 257 -13.11 2.03 -13.15
C PRO A 257 -12.63 1.56 -14.52
N SER A 258 -13.28 1.96 -15.62
CA SER A 258 -12.90 1.59 -16.97
C SER A 258 -11.61 2.28 -17.44
N ARG A 259 -11.30 3.46 -16.87
CA ARG A 259 -10.11 4.25 -17.20
C ARG A 259 -8.90 3.93 -16.32
N ASP A 260 -9.13 3.32 -15.16
CA ASP A 260 -8.05 3.00 -14.22
C ASP A 260 -7.02 2.03 -14.82
N ALA A 261 -7.46 1.07 -15.65
CA ALA A 261 -6.57 0.13 -16.32
C ALA A 261 -5.64 0.82 -17.32
N GLU A 262 -6.21 1.68 -18.19
CA GLU A 262 -5.43 2.42 -19.20
C GLU A 262 -4.41 3.34 -18.53
N ASP A 263 -4.82 4.11 -17.52
CA ASP A 263 -3.91 4.99 -16.77
C ASP A 263 -2.82 4.20 -16.03
N LEU A 264 -3.15 3.01 -15.50
CA LEU A 264 -2.17 2.11 -14.90
C LEU A 264 -1.10 1.71 -15.94
N TYR A 265 -1.49 1.25 -17.14
CA TYR A 265 -0.54 0.85 -18.17
C TYR A 265 0.29 2.03 -18.69
N LEU A 266 -0.32 3.19 -18.93
CA LEU A 266 0.39 4.38 -19.38
C LEU A 266 1.44 4.83 -18.37
N LYS A 267 1.12 4.83 -17.06
CA LYS A 267 2.08 5.18 -16.01
C LYS A 267 3.17 4.12 -15.86
N LEU A 268 2.85 2.83 -15.96
CA LEU A 268 3.87 1.78 -15.96
C LEU A 268 4.87 1.99 -17.09
N GLN A 269 4.37 2.16 -18.32
CA GLN A 269 5.18 2.29 -19.53
C GLN A 269 6.03 3.56 -19.53
N ASN A 270 5.42 4.72 -19.25
CA ASN A 270 6.02 6.02 -19.51
C ASN A 270 6.69 6.63 -18.27
N THR A 271 6.45 6.10 -17.07
CA THR A 271 6.91 6.73 -15.83
C THR A 271 7.56 5.74 -14.88
N VAL A 272 6.83 4.73 -14.40
CA VAL A 272 7.32 3.86 -13.31
C VAL A 272 8.51 3.03 -13.76
N ILE A 273 8.39 2.29 -14.88
CA ILE A 273 9.46 1.43 -15.39
C ILE A 273 10.68 2.27 -15.81
N PRO A 274 10.55 3.34 -16.63
CA PRO A 274 11.70 4.18 -16.98
C PRO A 274 12.39 4.79 -15.76
N THR A 275 11.64 5.30 -14.78
CA THR A 275 12.24 5.91 -13.57
C THR A 275 13.09 4.91 -12.79
N TYR A 276 12.63 3.67 -12.65
CA TYR A 276 13.37 2.63 -11.92
C TYR A 276 14.69 2.25 -12.60
N TYR A 277 14.69 2.10 -13.92
CA TYR A 277 15.85 1.61 -14.68
C TYR A 277 16.81 2.71 -15.12
N GLU A 278 16.29 3.88 -15.49
CA GLU A 278 17.06 4.94 -16.13
C GLU A 278 17.41 6.08 -15.15
N ASN A 279 16.67 6.22 -14.04
CA ASN A 279 16.84 7.32 -13.09
C ASN A 279 16.91 6.84 -11.62
N ARG A 280 17.95 6.08 -11.29
CA ARG A 280 18.21 5.60 -9.91
C ARG A 280 18.22 6.73 -8.88
N LYS A 281 18.81 7.89 -9.19
CA LYS A 281 18.84 9.06 -8.29
C LYS A 281 17.45 9.59 -7.99
N GLY A 282 16.59 9.67 -9.01
CA GLY A 282 15.19 10.03 -8.88
C GLY A 282 14.42 9.00 -8.06
N TRP A 283 14.64 7.70 -8.32
CA TRP A 283 14.03 6.63 -7.55
C TRP A 283 14.35 6.70 -6.06
N ILE A 284 15.63 6.83 -5.69
CA ILE A 284 16.04 6.97 -4.29
C ILE A 284 15.43 8.24 -3.68
N LYS A 285 15.29 9.32 -4.45
CA LYS A 285 14.60 10.52 -3.96
C LYS A 285 13.13 10.27 -3.66
N MET A 286 12.44 9.44 -4.44
CA MET A 286 11.09 8.99 -4.12
C MET A 286 11.05 8.13 -2.86
N MET A 287 12.04 7.25 -2.65
CA MET A 287 12.15 6.46 -1.41
C MET A 287 12.32 7.36 -0.18
N GLU A 288 13.20 8.36 -0.26
CA GLU A 288 13.34 9.39 0.79
C GLU A 288 12.01 10.09 1.06
N ASN A 289 11.28 10.49 0.01
CA ASN A 289 10.00 11.17 0.16
C ASN A 289 8.92 10.24 0.76
N ALA A 290 8.90 8.96 0.41
CA ALA A 290 8.02 7.98 1.05
C ALA A 290 8.27 7.96 2.56
N ILE A 291 9.53 7.88 2.99
CA ILE A 291 9.87 7.89 4.42
C ILE A 291 9.52 9.26 5.06
N GLY A 292 10.07 10.34 4.50
CA GLY A 292 10.03 11.67 5.12
C GLY A 292 8.67 12.37 5.04
N LYS A 293 7.77 11.93 4.16
CA LYS A 293 6.43 12.53 4.01
C LYS A 293 5.32 11.57 4.45
N ILE A 294 5.47 10.26 4.21
CA ILE A 294 4.46 9.27 4.61
C ILE A 294 4.79 8.67 5.97
N ALA A 295 5.94 8.01 6.14
CA ALA A 295 6.26 7.34 7.42
C ALA A 295 6.29 8.34 8.60
N TYR A 296 6.78 9.55 8.35
CA TYR A 296 6.68 10.71 9.24
C TYR A 296 5.26 10.94 9.79
N TYR A 297 4.25 10.97 8.92
CA TYR A 297 2.90 11.41 9.29
C TYR A 297 1.96 10.25 9.67
N PHE A 298 2.05 9.13 8.95
CA PHE A 298 1.15 7.97 9.08
C PHE A 298 1.68 6.94 10.09
N ASN A 299 2.00 7.43 11.29
CA ASN A 299 2.48 6.62 12.40
C ASN A 299 1.42 6.51 13.52
N SER A 300 1.48 5.42 14.29
CA SER A 300 0.51 5.18 15.36
C SER A 300 0.63 6.14 16.53
N HIS A 301 1.82 6.73 16.79
CA HIS A 301 2.00 7.71 17.87
C HIS A 301 1.16 8.96 17.62
N ARG A 302 1.24 9.52 16.41
CA ARG A 302 0.39 10.63 15.96
C ARG A 302 -1.09 10.27 16.03
N MET A 303 -1.48 9.08 15.55
CA MET A 303 -2.87 8.61 15.60
C MET A 303 -3.39 8.55 17.04
N MET A 304 -2.63 7.93 17.95
CA MET A 304 -3.01 7.78 19.36
C MET A 304 -3.05 9.12 20.10
N ARG A 305 -2.09 10.02 19.85
CA ARG A 305 -2.10 11.39 20.40
C ARG A 305 -3.41 12.10 20.05
N ARG A 306 -3.86 12.01 18.80
CA ARG A 306 -5.14 12.60 18.37
C ARG A 306 -6.35 11.96 19.06
N TYR A 307 -6.38 10.64 19.21
CA TYR A 307 -7.44 10.00 19.99
C TYR A 307 -7.48 10.52 21.43
N VAL A 308 -6.32 10.59 22.09
CA VAL A 308 -6.22 11.09 23.47
C VAL A 308 -6.74 12.53 23.57
N THR A 309 -6.30 13.44 22.71
CA THR A 309 -6.66 14.86 22.79
C THR A 309 -8.05 15.19 22.25
N GLU A 310 -8.53 14.47 21.23
CA GLU A 310 -9.79 14.81 20.56
C GLU A 310 -10.98 14.00 21.05
N ALA A 311 -10.77 12.78 21.56
CA ALA A 311 -11.85 11.86 21.94
C ALA A 311 -11.93 11.59 23.45
N TYR A 312 -10.80 11.51 24.16
CA TYR A 312 -10.77 11.04 25.55
C TYR A 312 -10.62 12.14 26.60
N ILE A 313 -9.76 13.15 26.38
CA ILE A 313 -9.45 14.21 27.35
C ILE A 313 -10.29 15.50 27.12
N ARG A 314 -11.27 15.45 26.20
CA ARG A 314 -12.15 16.60 25.91
C ARG A 314 -12.71 17.26 27.17
#